data_AF-A0A0M8MHQ7-F1
#
_entry.id   AF-A0A0M8MHQ7-F1
#
_cell.length_a   1.000
_cell.length_b   1.000
_cell.length_c   1.000
_cell.angle_alpha   90.00
_cell.angle_beta   90.00
_cell.angle_gamma   90.00
#
_symmetry.space_group_name_H-M   'P 1'
#
loop_
_entity.id
_entity.type
_entity.pdbx_description
1 polymer ?
#
loop_
_entity_poly.entity_id
_entity_poly.type
_entity_poly.pdbx_seq_one_letter_code
_entity_poly.pdbx_strand_id
1 'polypeptide(L)'
;MKALKISLFAAVAFFISAGAVAQEATEQKPMGLTFKEDTHSFGDIEKDKPVSYEFTFTNTSDHAITINGVKPSCGCTATNYTKTEVKPGETGTVTATYNAHNPGQFTKTLTVSTNDNAQPKTLYIKGKVNTPEGSAVPAAVAAPTAKNAKPVNVKPATITHTVAKGESLSLLAGKYYGDNKKYDIIYQANRDIISDAKIIEPGQVIKIPAAPAKAK
;
A
#
# COMPACT_ATOMS: atom_id res chain seq x y z
N MET A 1 -81.43 38.43 31.89
CA MET A 1 -80.71 37.18 31.53
C MET A 1 -80.87 36.93 30.03
N LYS A 2 -79.80 36.45 29.36
CA LYS A 2 -79.63 36.18 27.91
C LYS A 2 -79.21 37.41 27.08
N ALA A 3 -78.24 37.36 26.17
CA ALA A 3 -77.04 36.55 26.03
C ALA A 3 -76.12 37.33 25.07
N LEU A 4 -74.82 37.21 25.33
CA LEU A 4 -73.67 37.89 24.77
C LEU A 4 -73.32 37.33 23.37
N LYS A 5 -73.07 38.19 22.37
CA LYS A 5 -72.47 37.82 21.07
C LYS A 5 -71.04 38.36 21.03
N ILE A 6 -70.06 37.52 21.39
CA ILE A 6 -68.63 37.84 21.18
C ILE A 6 -68.18 37.23 19.86
N SER A 7 -67.61 38.11 19.06
CA SER A 7 -67.04 37.88 17.74
C SER A 7 -65.71 37.14 17.82
N LEU A 8 -65.64 36.05 17.04
CA LEU A 8 -64.53 35.51 16.26
C LEU A 8 -63.10 36.04 16.53
N PHE A 9 -62.23 35.16 17.04
CA PHE A 9 -60.80 35.18 16.75
C PHE A 9 -60.38 33.77 16.28
N ALA A 10 -59.98 33.68 15.01
CA ALA A 10 -59.44 32.46 14.42
C ALA A 10 -57.99 32.26 14.91
N ALA A 11 -57.78 31.28 15.80
CA ALA A 11 -56.46 30.78 16.13
C ALA A 11 -56.17 29.55 15.26
N VAL A 12 -55.42 29.74 14.18
CA VAL A 12 -54.87 28.62 13.40
C VAL A 12 -53.71 28.03 14.19
N ALA A 13 -53.97 26.93 14.89
CA ALA A 13 -52.92 26.14 15.54
C ALA A 13 -52.18 25.31 14.47
N PHE A 14 -50.97 25.75 14.11
CA PHE A 14 -50.07 24.98 13.26
C PHE A 14 -49.44 23.85 14.10
N PHE A 15 -50.04 22.67 14.05
CA PHE A 15 -49.49 21.45 14.64
C PHE A 15 -48.30 21.00 13.78
N ILE A 16 -47.07 21.34 14.21
CA ILE A 16 -45.86 20.72 13.68
C ILE A 16 -45.76 19.34 14.32
N SER A 17 -46.26 18.31 13.64
CA SER A 17 -45.96 16.93 13.99
C SER A 17 -44.47 16.69 13.73
N ALA A 18 -43.67 16.70 14.78
CA ALA A 18 -42.31 16.16 14.76
C ALA A 18 -42.42 14.65 14.54
N GLY A 19 -42.38 14.23 13.28
CA GLY A 19 -42.16 12.84 12.94
C GLY A 19 -40.77 12.46 13.44
N ALA A 20 -40.70 11.71 14.53
CA ALA A 20 -39.51 10.96 14.88
C ALA A 20 -39.30 9.94 13.76
N VAL A 21 -38.42 10.27 12.80
CA VAL A 21 -37.91 9.29 11.86
C VAL A 21 -37.07 8.34 12.70
N ALA A 22 -37.64 7.21 13.09
CA ALA A 22 -36.89 6.10 13.65
C ALA A 22 -35.92 5.66 12.56
N GLN A 23 -34.69 6.16 12.67
CA GLN A 23 -33.60 5.75 11.80
C GLN A 23 -33.31 4.29 12.17
N GLU A 24 -33.84 3.36 11.39
CA GLU A 24 -33.47 1.95 11.45
C GLU A 24 -31.95 1.88 11.22
N ALA A 25 -31.21 1.85 12.32
CA ALA A 25 -29.81 1.48 12.31
C ALA A 25 -29.80 0.01 11.89
N THR A 26 -29.43 -0.27 10.64
CA THR A 26 -29.17 -1.64 10.19
C THR A 26 -28.14 -2.24 11.13
N GLU A 27 -28.56 -3.13 12.01
CA GLU A 27 -27.67 -3.88 12.90
C GLU A 27 -26.88 -4.85 12.01
N GLN A 28 -25.70 -4.42 11.59
CA GLN A 28 -24.91 -5.16 10.61
C GLN A 28 -24.27 -6.38 11.30
N LYS A 29 -24.72 -7.58 10.90
CA LYS A 29 -24.25 -8.87 11.41
C LYS A 29 -22.71 -8.98 11.30
N PRO A 30 -22.00 -9.37 12.39
CA PRO A 30 -20.57 -9.65 12.33
C PRO A 30 -20.27 -10.94 11.56
N MET A 31 -19.10 -11.00 10.91
CA MET A 31 -18.66 -12.17 10.14
C MET A 31 -18.62 -13.44 11.01
N GLY A 32 -19.12 -14.55 10.47
CA GLY A 32 -19.13 -15.86 11.15
C GLY A 32 -17.78 -16.57 11.27
N LEU A 33 -16.70 -15.96 10.77
CA LEU A 33 -15.32 -16.45 10.89
C LEU A 33 -14.59 -15.72 12.01
N THR A 34 -14.14 -16.46 13.01
CA THR A 34 -13.31 -15.95 14.11
C THR A 34 -11.84 -16.15 13.77
N PHE A 35 -11.12 -15.05 13.52
CA PHE A 35 -9.68 -15.06 13.30
C PHE A 35 -8.92 -15.08 14.63
N LYS A 36 -7.83 -15.84 14.72
CA LYS A 36 -6.96 -15.87 15.92
C LYS A 36 -6.37 -14.51 16.25
N GLU A 37 -6.05 -13.76 15.20
CA GLU A 37 -5.61 -12.38 15.25
C GLU A 37 -6.02 -11.68 13.97
N ASP A 38 -6.10 -10.35 14.00
CA ASP A 38 -6.37 -9.55 12.81
C ASP A 38 -5.21 -8.65 12.42
N THR A 39 -4.10 -8.67 13.16
CA THR A 39 -2.94 -7.83 12.89
C THR A 39 -1.65 -8.61 13.07
N HIS A 40 -0.81 -8.61 12.04
CA HIS A 40 0.56 -9.10 12.12
C HIS A 40 1.56 -7.96 11.88
N SER A 41 2.66 -7.96 12.63
CA SER A 41 3.79 -7.04 12.44
C SER A 41 5.05 -7.83 12.12
N PHE A 42 5.61 -7.61 10.94
CA PHE A 42 6.87 -8.22 10.52
C PHE A 42 8.09 -7.56 11.16
N GLY A 43 7.91 -6.43 11.86
CA GLY A 43 9.02 -5.62 12.34
C GLY A 43 9.82 -5.02 11.19
N ASP A 44 11.14 -5.05 11.33
CA ASP A 44 12.10 -4.63 10.30
C ASP A 44 12.33 -5.76 9.29
N ILE A 45 12.12 -5.49 8.00
CA ILE A 45 12.28 -6.45 6.90
C ILE A 45 13.21 -5.91 5.83
N GLU A 46 13.89 -6.78 5.10
CA GLU A 46 14.82 -6.38 4.04
C GLU A 46 14.10 -5.95 2.75
N LYS A 47 14.65 -4.94 2.07
CA LYS A 47 14.15 -4.50 0.76
C LYS A 47 14.21 -5.63 -0.28
N ASP A 48 13.15 -5.72 -1.09
CA ASP A 48 12.98 -6.68 -2.20
C ASP A 48 12.99 -8.15 -1.78
N LYS A 49 12.91 -8.45 -0.47
CA LYS A 49 12.66 -9.80 0.04
C LYS A 49 11.20 -9.92 0.47
N PRO A 50 10.36 -10.69 -0.26
CA PRO A 50 8.98 -10.87 0.12
C PRO A 50 8.85 -11.57 1.47
N VAL A 51 7.92 -11.09 2.29
CA VAL A 51 7.54 -11.69 3.58
C VAL A 51 6.09 -12.11 3.54
N SER A 52 5.74 -13.21 4.20
CA SER A 52 4.38 -13.75 4.21
C SER A 52 3.89 -14.03 5.62
N TYR A 53 2.60 -13.80 5.86
CA TYR A 53 1.93 -14.20 7.09
C TYR A 53 0.62 -14.92 6.79
N GLU A 54 0.28 -15.91 7.61
CA GLU A 54 -0.95 -16.69 7.50
C GLU A 54 -1.87 -16.41 8.68
N PHE A 55 -2.99 -15.75 8.42
CA PHE A 55 -4.05 -15.54 9.40
C PHE A 55 -4.95 -16.79 9.43
N THR A 56 -4.91 -17.52 10.54
CA THR A 56 -5.82 -18.66 10.76
C THR A 56 -7.16 -18.18 11.33
N PHE A 57 -8.25 -18.77 10.86
CA PHE A 57 -9.59 -18.58 11.39
C PHE A 57 -10.32 -19.91 11.63
N THR A 58 -11.39 -19.84 12.43
CA THR A 58 -12.36 -20.92 12.63
C THR A 58 -13.75 -20.43 12.24
N ASN A 59 -14.53 -21.26 11.55
CA ASN A 59 -15.95 -20.98 11.33
C ASN A 59 -16.74 -21.23 12.62
N THR A 60 -17.25 -20.16 13.22
CA THR A 60 -18.04 -20.18 14.47
C THR A 60 -19.53 -19.96 14.23
N SER A 61 -19.97 -20.00 12.97
CA SER A 61 -21.39 -19.99 12.61
C SER A 61 -22.00 -21.39 12.59
N ASP A 62 -23.31 -21.45 12.40
CA ASP A 62 -24.12 -22.67 12.31
C ASP A 62 -24.28 -23.21 10.89
N HIS A 63 -23.68 -22.56 9.90
CA HIS A 63 -23.70 -22.95 8.49
C HIS A 63 -22.29 -22.88 7.89
N ALA A 64 -22.15 -23.39 6.68
CA ALA A 64 -20.86 -23.38 6.01
C ALA A 64 -20.58 -22.02 5.36
N ILE A 65 -19.33 -21.56 5.47
CA ILE A 65 -18.90 -20.25 4.95
C ILE A 65 -17.88 -20.45 3.84
N THR A 66 -18.05 -19.70 2.76
CA THR A 66 -17.09 -19.58 1.66
C THR A 66 -16.54 -18.16 1.60
N ILE A 67 -15.22 -18.03 1.43
CA ILE A 67 -14.58 -16.73 1.18
C ILE A 67 -14.75 -16.38 -0.30
N ASN A 68 -15.55 -15.35 -0.56
CA ASN A 68 -15.79 -14.83 -1.92
C ASN A 68 -14.59 -14.03 -2.45
N GLY A 69 -13.83 -13.40 -1.56
CA GLY A 69 -12.66 -12.63 -1.97
C GLY A 69 -11.85 -12.09 -0.80
N VAL A 70 -10.56 -11.88 -1.05
CA VAL A 70 -9.65 -11.16 -0.16
C VAL A 70 -8.97 -10.05 -0.96
N LYS A 71 -9.37 -8.80 -0.69
CA LYS A 71 -8.87 -7.62 -1.41
C LYS A 71 -7.79 -6.90 -0.60
N PRO A 72 -6.54 -6.82 -1.09
CA PRO A 72 -5.50 -6.01 -0.45
C PRO A 72 -5.69 -4.51 -0.74
N SER A 73 -5.15 -3.64 0.12
CA SER A 73 -5.17 -2.18 -0.08
C SER A 73 -4.20 -1.66 -1.14
N CYS A 74 -3.17 -2.43 -1.52
CA CYS A 74 -2.24 -2.11 -2.61
C CYS A 74 -1.94 -3.34 -3.47
N GLY A 75 -1.55 -3.11 -4.73
CA GLY A 75 -1.02 -4.18 -5.60
C GLY A 75 0.34 -4.75 -5.18
N CYS A 76 0.95 -4.19 -4.12
CA CYS A 76 2.20 -4.67 -3.53
C CYS A 76 2.01 -5.85 -2.56
N THR A 77 0.77 -6.26 -2.32
CA THR A 77 0.42 -7.39 -1.46
C THR A 77 -0.32 -8.43 -2.28
N ALA A 78 0.23 -9.64 -2.35
CA ALA A 78 -0.45 -10.81 -2.91
C ALA A 78 -1.24 -11.54 -1.81
N THR A 79 -2.36 -12.16 -2.18
CA THR A 79 -3.24 -12.87 -1.25
C THR A 79 -3.50 -14.30 -1.70
N ASN A 80 -3.52 -15.23 -0.75
CA ASN A 80 -4.05 -16.57 -0.92
C ASN A 80 -5.02 -16.86 0.24
N TYR A 81 -5.96 -17.78 0.06
CA TYR A 81 -6.94 -18.12 1.08
C TYR A 81 -7.61 -19.45 0.78
N THR A 82 -8.21 -20.06 1.80
CA THR A 82 -9.04 -21.27 1.65
C THR A 82 -10.15 -21.05 0.63
N LYS A 83 -10.12 -21.80 -0.49
CA LYS A 83 -11.08 -21.69 -1.61
C LYS A 83 -12.29 -22.60 -1.49
N THR A 84 -12.19 -23.58 -0.61
CA THR A 84 -13.27 -24.51 -0.32
C THR A 84 -14.20 -23.93 0.72
N GLU A 85 -15.41 -24.45 0.74
CA GLU A 85 -16.37 -24.22 1.80
C GLU A 85 -15.79 -24.70 3.16
N VAL A 86 -15.98 -23.91 4.22
CA VAL A 86 -15.52 -24.19 5.58
C VAL A 86 -16.73 -24.47 6.46
N LYS A 87 -16.88 -25.71 6.95
CA LYS A 87 -18.04 -26.13 7.76
C LYS A 87 -17.98 -25.56 9.19
N PRO A 88 -19.08 -25.57 9.95
CA PRO A 88 -19.06 -25.21 11.37
C PRO A 88 -17.97 -25.95 12.15
N GLY A 89 -17.14 -25.20 12.88
CA GLY A 89 -16.01 -25.72 13.65
C GLY A 89 -14.73 -25.99 12.86
N GLU A 90 -14.76 -25.97 11.53
CA GLU A 90 -13.56 -26.14 10.71
C GLU A 90 -12.70 -24.87 10.66
N THR A 91 -11.42 -25.06 10.38
CA THR A 91 -10.44 -23.98 10.27
C THR A 91 -10.06 -23.71 8.82
N GLY A 92 -9.63 -22.48 8.57
CA GLY A 92 -9.10 -22.05 7.27
C GLY A 92 -8.09 -20.93 7.44
N THR A 93 -7.55 -20.45 6.32
CA THR A 93 -6.45 -19.49 6.31
C THR A 93 -6.64 -18.38 5.28
N VAL A 94 -6.07 -17.22 5.60
CA VAL A 94 -5.84 -16.11 4.68
C VAL A 94 -4.36 -15.75 4.74
N THR A 95 -3.63 -15.99 3.66
CA THR A 95 -2.21 -15.68 3.53
C THR A 95 -2.01 -14.34 2.83
N ALA A 96 -1.10 -13.53 3.36
CA ALA A 96 -0.71 -12.24 2.80
C ALA A 96 0.79 -12.21 2.57
N THR A 97 1.20 -11.91 1.33
CA THR A 97 2.61 -11.78 0.95
C THR A 97 2.90 -10.34 0.55
N TYR A 98 3.75 -9.65 1.30
CA TYR A 98 4.20 -8.29 0.99
C TYR A 98 5.55 -8.34 0.28
N ASN A 99 5.66 -7.67 -0.86
CA ASN A 99 6.86 -7.73 -1.71
C ASN A 99 8.06 -6.87 -1.23
N ALA A 100 7.88 -6.03 -0.22
CA ALA A 100 8.93 -5.21 0.39
C ALA A 100 9.73 -4.33 -0.60
N HIS A 101 9.12 -3.89 -1.70
CA HIS A 101 9.85 -3.09 -2.70
C HIS A 101 10.17 -1.67 -2.21
N ASN A 102 9.23 -1.05 -1.49
CA ASN A 102 9.30 0.34 -1.08
C ASN A 102 9.88 0.46 0.34
N PRO A 103 11.03 1.14 0.53
CA PRO A 103 11.59 1.41 1.85
C PRO A 103 10.65 2.21 2.75
N GLY A 104 10.81 2.06 4.06
CA GLY A 104 10.05 2.78 5.07
C GLY A 104 8.92 1.97 5.71
N GLN A 105 8.18 2.62 6.59
CA GLN A 105 7.07 1.98 7.31
C GLN A 105 5.91 1.68 6.37
N PHE A 106 5.26 0.54 6.58
CA PHE A 106 4.04 0.19 5.89
C PHE A 106 2.98 -0.32 6.86
N THR A 107 1.73 -0.07 6.50
CA THR A 107 0.56 -0.75 7.04
C THR A 107 -0.34 -1.04 5.86
N LYS A 108 -0.65 -2.32 5.64
CA LYS A 108 -1.54 -2.79 4.57
C LYS A 108 -2.74 -3.49 5.19
N THR A 109 -3.85 -3.44 4.48
CA THR A 109 -5.09 -4.09 4.90
C THR A 109 -5.51 -5.14 3.89
N LEU A 110 -6.22 -6.15 4.39
CA LEU A 110 -6.84 -7.23 3.63
C LEU A 110 -8.31 -7.24 4.00
N THR A 111 -9.18 -6.92 3.06
CA THR A 111 -10.63 -6.99 3.26
C THR A 111 -11.12 -8.37 2.81
N VAL A 112 -11.55 -9.18 3.77
CA VAL A 112 -12.12 -10.52 3.57
C VAL A 112 -13.63 -10.38 3.42
N SER A 113 -14.19 -10.99 2.37
CA SER A 113 -15.63 -11.02 2.10
C SER A 113 -16.11 -12.45 1.94
N THR A 114 -17.31 -12.72 2.42
CA THR A 114 -17.90 -14.06 2.59
C THR A 114 -19.32 -14.11 2.03
N ASN A 115 -19.90 -15.31 1.97
CA ASN A 115 -21.28 -15.56 1.55
C ASN A 115 -22.33 -15.36 2.67
N ASP A 116 -21.92 -15.04 3.90
CA ASP A 116 -22.78 -14.98 5.10
C ASP A 116 -23.55 -13.65 5.27
N ASN A 117 -23.54 -12.79 4.24
CA ASN A 117 -24.11 -11.43 4.22
C ASN A 117 -23.69 -10.56 5.42
N ALA A 118 -22.52 -10.84 6.00
CA ALA A 118 -21.98 -10.11 7.13
C ALA A 118 -21.07 -8.94 6.69
N GLN A 119 -20.69 -8.10 7.65
CA GLN A 119 -19.67 -7.09 7.41
C GLN A 119 -18.33 -7.73 7.02
N PRO A 120 -17.64 -7.19 6.00
CA PRO A 120 -16.30 -7.64 5.65
C PRO A 120 -15.33 -7.51 6.82
N LYS A 121 -14.51 -8.54 7.05
CA LYS A 121 -13.45 -8.50 8.07
C LYS A 121 -12.21 -7.85 7.46
N THR A 122 -11.61 -6.91 8.20
CA THR A 122 -10.33 -6.31 7.82
C THR A 122 -9.20 -6.93 8.65
N LEU A 123 -8.15 -7.40 7.98
CA LEU A 123 -6.90 -7.85 8.59
C LEU A 123 -5.76 -6.87 8.22
N TYR A 124 -4.71 -6.82 9.03
CA TYR A 124 -3.61 -5.86 8.92
C TYR A 124 -2.25 -6.56 8.88
N ILE A 125 -1.39 -6.15 7.95
CA ILE A 125 0.04 -6.45 8.01
C ILE A 125 0.83 -5.14 8.12
N LYS A 126 1.82 -5.11 9.01
CA LYS A 126 2.62 -3.93 9.33
C LYS A 126 4.10 -4.28 9.33
N GLY A 127 4.94 -3.27 9.16
CA GLY A 127 6.39 -3.42 9.29
C GLY A 127 7.13 -2.21 8.75
N LYS A 128 8.45 -2.36 8.61
CA LYS A 128 9.35 -1.35 8.06
C LYS A 128 10.33 -2.02 7.12
N VAL A 129 10.37 -1.58 5.87
CA VAL A 129 11.36 -2.05 4.90
C VAL A 129 12.65 -1.26 5.12
N ASN A 130 13.69 -1.94 5.58
CA ASN A 130 15.03 -1.40 5.70
C ASN A 130 15.77 -1.51 4.37
N THR A 131 16.54 -0.47 4.08
CA THR A 131 17.62 -0.59 3.10
C THR A 131 18.81 -1.26 3.78
N PRO A 132 19.56 -2.15 3.11
CA PRO A 132 20.80 -2.68 3.66
C PRO A 132 21.69 -1.51 4.12
N GLU A 133 22.21 -1.58 5.35
CA GLU A 133 23.14 -0.60 5.88
C GLU A 133 24.32 -0.47 4.92
N GLY A 134 24.42 0.70 4.29
CA GLY A 134 25.22 0.96 3.10
C GLY A 134 24.50 1.82 2.05
N SER A 135 23.16 1.94 2.13
CA SER A 135 22.33 2.80 1.27
C SER A 135 21.64 3.98 1.97
N ALA A 136 22.06 4.32 3.18
CA ALA A 136 21.67 5.59 3.81
C ALA A 136 22.67 6.68 3.43
N VAL A 137 22.34 7.50 2.41
CA VAL A 137 22.77 8.90 2.45
C VAL A 137 22.12 9.49 3.70
N PRO A 138 22.86 9.97 4.71
CA PRO A 138 22.23 10.59 5.87
C PRO A 138 21.33 11.72 5.37
N ALA A 139 20.08 11.70 5.83
CA ALA A 139 19.11 12.76 5.63
C ALA A 139 19.60 14.03 6.33
N ALA A 140 20.56 14.73 5.74
CA ALA A 140 21.06 16.02 6.18
C ALA A 140 21.71 16.75 5.01
N VAL A 141 20.88 17.34 4.14
CA VAL A 141 21.27 18.57 3.44
C VAL A 141 20.08 19.51 3.47
N ALA A 142 19.79 20.04 4.67
CA ALA A 142 19.35 21.43 4.73
C ALA A 142 20.48 22.28 4.11
N ALA A 143 20.09 23.18 3.20
CA ALA A 143 20.96 23.98 2.35
C ALA A 143 22.19 24.59 3.07
N PRO A 144 23.38 24.62 2.43
CA PRO A 144 24.50 25.37 2.97
C PRO A 144 24.56 26.78 2.35
N THR A 145 24.33 27.81 3.16
CA THR A 145 25.02 29.08 2.99
C THR A 145 26.24 29.09 3.90
N ALA A 146 27.43 28.81 3.37
CA ALA A 146 28.67 29.40 3.85
C ALA A 146 29.82 29.02 2.91
N LYS A 147 30.56 30.04 2.50
CA LYS A 147 31.75 29.99 1.66
C LYS A 147 32.91 29.33 2.41
N ASN A 148 33.81 28.74 1.62
CA ASN A 148 35.18 28.30 1.91
C ASN A 148 35.38 26.88 2.47
N ALA A 149 35.62 25.92 1.56
CA ALA A 149 36.67 24.92 1.69
C ALA A 149 37.08 24.36 0.31
N LYS A 150 38.39 24.16 0.13
CA LYS A 150 39.15 23.68 -1.05
C LYS A 150 38.83 22.19 -1.37
N PRO A 151 38.99 21.68 -2.62
CA PRO A 151 38.19 20.57 -3.12
C PRO A 151 38.71 19.23 -2.62
N VAL A 152 37.82 18.45 -1.99
CA VAL A 152 38.05 17.02 -1.78
C VAL A 152 37.53 16.30 -3.02
N ASN A 153 38.47 15.66 -3.71
CA ASN A 153 38.25 14.82 -4.88
C ASN A 153 37.40 13.59 -4.48
N VAL A 154 36.07 13.72 -4.49
CA VAL A 154 35.16 12.58 -4.34
C VAL A 154 34.97 11.92 -5.70
N LYS A 155 35.61 10.76 -5.86
CA LYS A 155 35.39 9.84 -6.98
C LYS A 155 33.87 9.57 -7.10
N PRO A 156 33.24 9.80 -8.26
CA PRO A 156 31.80 9.63 -8.40
C PRO A 156 31.42 8.15 -8.20
N ALA A 157 30.55 7.88 -7.22
CA ALA A 157 30.06 6.55 -6.93
C ALA A 157 29.24 6.02 -8.13
N THR A 158 29.63 4.85 -8.62
CA THR A 158 28.91 4.11 -9.67
C THR A 158 28.13 3.01 -8.98
N ILE A 159 26.81 2.97 -9.16
CA ILE A 159 25.93 1.91 -8.62
C ILE A 159 25.64 0.88 -9.72
N THR A 160 25.15 -0.31 -9.38
CA THR A 160 24.69 -1.31 -10.36
C THR A 160 23.18 -1.48 -10.29
N HIS A 161 22.54 -1.78 -11.42
CA HIS A 161 21.10 -2.02 -11.56
C HIS A 161 20.86 -3.25 -12.42
N THR A 162 20.02 -4.18 -11.96
CA THR A 162 19.57 -5.32 -12.75
C THR A 162 18.33 -4.94 -13.53
N VAL A 163 18.43 -4.96 -14.86
CA VAL A 163 17.37 -4.58 -15.79
C VAL A 163 16.16 -5.49 -15.61
N ALA A 164 14.99 -4.93 -15.36
CA ALA A 164 13.73 -5.66 -15.32
C ALA A 164 13.11 -5.78 -16.71
N LYS A 165 12.15 -6.70 -16.86
CA LYS A 165 11.47 -6.93 -18.15
C LYS A 165 10.72 -5.67 -18.60
N GLY A 166 11.11 -5.14 -19.76
CA GLY A 166 10.52 -3.93 -20.34
C GLY A 166 11.14 -2.61 -19.88
N GLU A 167 12.20 -2.63 -19.06
CA GLU A 167 12.98 -1.41 -18.78
C GLU A 167 13.83 -1.01 -19.99
N SER A 168 14.07 0.29 -20.12
CA SER A 168 14.99 0.87 -21.12
C SER A 168 15.96 1.82 -20.43
N LEU A 169 17.11 2.10 -21.06
CA LEU A 169 18.11 3.02 -20.49
C LEU A 169 17.53 4.41 -20.22
N SER A 170 16.56 4.86 -21.03
CA SER A 170 15.85 6.13 -20.82
C SER A 170 14.96 6.11 -19.58
N LEU A 171 14.26 5.00 -19.31
CA LEU A 171 13.48 4.85 -18.08
C LEU A 171 14.37 4.80 -16.85
N LEU A 172 15.53 4.13 -16.96
CA LEU A 172 16.52 4.10 -15.90
C LEU A 172 17.15 5.49 -15.68
N ALA A 173 17.45 6.24 -16.74
CA ALA A 173 17.92 7.62 -16.61
C ALA A 173 16.89 8.53 -15.95
N GLY A 174 15.60 8.38 -16.28
CA GLY A 174 14.51 9.03 -15.55
C GLY A 174 14.51 8.69 -14.08
N LYS A 175 14.61 7.40 -13.77
CA LYS A 175 14.58 6.86 -12.41
C LYS A 175 15.77 7.34 -11.57
N TYR A 176 16.98 7.34 -12.12
CA TYR A 176 18.21 7.62 -11.38
C TYR A 176 18.66 9.08 -11.45
N TYR A 177 18.35 9.78 -12.55
CA TYR A 177 18.83 11.14 -12.77
C TYR A 177 17.72 12.18 -12.85
N GLY A 178 16.45 11.76 -12.74
CA GLY A 178 15.27 12.61 -12.92
C GLY A 178 15.11 13.13 -14.35
N ASP A 179 15.86 12.58 -15.32
CA ASP A 179 15.89 13.06 -16.69
C ASP A 179 16.12 11.89 -17.65
N ASN A 180 15.07 11.54 -18.39
CA ASN A 180 15.10 10.45 -19.36
C ASN A 180 16.15 10.66 -20.45
N LYS A 181 16.58 11.91 -20.73
CA LYS A 181 17.58 12.22 -21.77
C LYS A 181 19.01 11.89 -21.35
N LYS A 182 19.25 11.58 -20.09
CA LYS A 182 20.57 11.22 -19.56
C LYS A 182 20.94 9.75 -19.71
N TYR A 183 20.21 9.02 -20.57
CA TYR A 183 20.49 7.61 -20.85
C TYR A 183 21.86 7.38 -21.48
N ASP A 184 22.38 8.36 -22.23
CA ASP A 184 23.72 8.29 -22.83
C ASP A 184 24.82 8.10 -21.80
N ILE A 185 24.67 8.65 -20.59
CA ILE A 185 25.62 8.51 -19.49
C ILE A 185 25.66 7.06 -19.00
N ILE A 186 24.50 6.41 -18.90
CA ILE A 186 24.39 5.00 -18.54
C ILE A 186 24.96 4.14 -19.66
N TYR A 187 24.62 4.43 -20.91
CA TYR A 187 25.12 3.67 -22.06
C TYR A 187 26.65 3.72 -22.16
N GLN A 188 27.26 4.90 -22.03
CA GLN A 188 28.71 5.07 -22.12
C GLN A 188 29.48 4.32 -21.04
N ALA A 189 28.96 4.30 -19.81
CA ALA A 189 29.58 3.60 -18.69
C ALA A 189 29.48 2.06 -18.76
N ASN A 190 28.68 1.55 -19.71
CA ASN A 190 28.44 0.12 -19.92
C ASN A 190 28.76 -0.32 -21.34
N ARG A 191 29.60 0.39 -22.08
CA ARG A 191 30.01 -0.03 -23.44
C ARG A 191 30.73 -1.38 -23.47
N ASP A 192 31.22 -1.83 -22.32
CA ASP A 192 31.78 -3.16 -22.08
C ASP A 192 30.71 -4.26 -21.92
N ILE A 193 29.45 -3.89 -21.63
CA ILE A 193 28.35 -4.81 -21.31
C ILE A 193 27.19 -4.69 -22.31
N ILE A 194 26.97 -3.51 -22.89
CA ILE A 194 25.84 -3.17 -23.76
C ILE A 194 26.40 -2.77 -25.13
N SER A 195 26.07 -3.58 -26.14
CA SER A 195 26.49 -3.31 -27.52
C SER A 195 25.61 -2.24 -28.19
N ASP A 196 24.31 -2.23 -27.91
CA ASP A 196 23.33 -1.29 -28.48
C ASP A 196 22.54 -0.58 -27.38
N ALA A 197 22.52 0.76 -27.38
CA ALA A 197 21.82 1.58 -26.39
C ALA A 197 20.32 1.32 -26.33
N LYS A 198 19.74 0.74 -27.39
CA LYS A 198 18.31 0.47 -27.50
C LYS A 198 17.90 -0.92 -26.99
N ILE A 199 18.86 -1.79 -26.70
CA ILE A 199 18.63 -3.20 -26.34
C ILE A 199 19.32 -3.48 -25.00
N ILE A 200 18.52 -3.50 -23.94
CA ILE A 200 18.92 -4.04 -22.64
C ILE A 200 17.99 -5.21 -22.30
N GLU A 201 18.56 -6.32 -21.84
CA GLU A 201 17.79 -7.54 -21.59
C GLU A 201 17.37 -7.66 -20.11
N PRO A 202 16.19 -8.23 -19.82
CA PRO A 202 15.79 -8.54 -18.46
C PRO A 202 16.83 -9.44 -17.78
N GLY A 203 17.26 -9.09 -16.57
CA GLY A 203 18.30 -9.79 -15.80
C GLY A 203 19.72 -9.25 -16.03
N GLN A 204 19.92 -8.34 -17.00
CA GLN A 204 21.23 -7.77 -17.29
C GLN A 204 21.65 -6.76 -16.21
N VAL A 205 22.85 -6.91 -15.65
CA VAL A 205 23.38 -6.00 -14.62
C VAL A 205 24.18 -4.88 -15.28
N ILE A 206 23.75 -3.63 -15.10
CA ILE A 206 24.36 -2.45 -15.71
C ILE A 206 24.80 -1.45 -14.65
N LYS A 207 25.87 -0.71 -14.91
CA LYS A 207 26.44 0.33 -14.06
C LYS A 207 25.71 1.67 -14.28
N ILE A 208 25.18 2.28 -13.25
CA ILE A 208 24.63 3.63 -13.29
C ILE A 208 25.68 4.56 -12.65
N PRO A 209 26.49 5.28 -13.44
CA PRO A 209 27.46 6.24 -12.88
C PRO A 209 26.73 7.45 -12.30
N ALA A 210 27.39 8.25 -11.47
CA ALA A 210 26.83 9.54 -11.07
C ALA A 210 26.62 10.43 -12.30
N ALA A 211 25.48 11.13 -12.36
CA ALA A 211 25.26 12.13 -13.41
C ALA A 211 26.33 13.23 -13.30
N PRO A 212 26.95 13.68 -14.41
CA PRO A 212 27.86 14.80 -14.38
C PRO A 212 27.12 16.03 -13.85
N ALA A 213 27.77 16.78 -12.95
CA ALA A 213 27.22 18.03 -12.45
C ALA A 213 26.90 18.93 -13.65
N LYS A 214 25.72 19.57 -13.65
CA LYS A 214 25.34 20.52 -14.71
C LYS A 214 26.45 21.58 -14.80
N ALA A 215 27.18 21.60 -15.91
CA ALA A 215 28.01 22.74 -16.25
C ALA A 215 27.08 23.94 -16.39
N LYS A 216 27.33 24.98 -15.60
CA LYS A 216 26.68 26.27 -15.75
C LYS A 216 27.22 26.99 -16.98
#